data_AF-A0A0B8P237-F1
#
_entry.id   AF-A0A0B8P237-F1
#
_cell.length_a   1.000
_cell.length_b   1.000
_cell.length_c   1.000
_cell.angle_alpha   90.00
_cell.angle_beta   90.00
_cell.angle_gamma   90.00
#
_symmetry.space_group_name_H-M   'P 1'
#
loop_
_entity.id
_entity.type
_entity.pdbx_description
1 polymer ?
#
loop_
_entity_poly.entity_id
_entity_poly.type
_entity_poly.pdbx_seq_one_letter_code
_entity_poly.pdbx_strand_id
1 'polypeptide(L)'
;MNQPTQALLAEMNMNSLEEAFAYCKEFGIDTREQVMETQPIAFESAVEAYTVGTAYALFTDSKSSIEAAEAIGRGLQAACKPGSVADQRQVGIGHGALAARLLDEKSTCFAFLAGHESFAAAEGAIKIALNVNKARTTPLKVILNGLGKDAAYLISRINGFTYVRTQFDYETGELKEVERRRFSQGPRGEITCYGADDVREGVAIMRSAGVDVSITGNSTNQLASNTQ
;
A
#
# COMPACT_ATOMS: atom_id res chain seq x y z
N MET A 1 -11.81 10.92 22.12
CA MET A 1 -11.12 9.61 22.18
C MET A 1 -12.15 8.50 22.28
N ASN A 2 -12.08 7.48 21.44
CA ASN A 2 -13.01 6.34 21.49
C ASN A 2 -12.50 5.29 22.49
N GLN A 3 -13.41 4.41 22.94
CA GLN A 3 -13.10 3.38 23.93
C GLN A 3 -11.95 2.42 23.53
N PRO A 4 -11.81 2.00 22.26
CA PRO A 4 -10.68 1.15 21.85
C PRO A 4 -9.31 1.84 21.95
N THR A 5 -9.21 3.14 21.64
CA THR A 5 -7.96 3.89 21.80
C THR A 5 -7.56 4.00 23.27
N GLN A 6 -8.53 4.23 24.17
CA GLN A 6 -8.26 4.25 25.60
C GLN A 6 -7.78 2.89 26.13
N ALA A 7 -8.35 1.79 25.64
CA ALA A 7 -7.89 0.45 26.01
C ALA A 7 -6.44 0.20 25.58
N LEU A 8 -6.07 0.62 24.37
CA LEU A 8 -4.71 0.45 23.86
C LEU A 8 -3.69 1.32 24.61
N LEU A 9 -4.06 2.55 24.98
CA LEU A 9 -3.25 3.41 25.85
C LEU A 9 -3.04 2.78 27.23
N ALA A 10 -4.09 2.22 27.84
CA ALA A 10 -4.00 1.56 29.12
C ALA A 10 -3.09 0.32 29.10
N GLU A 11 -3.06 -0.44 28.00
CA GLU A 11 -2.14 -1.58 27.81
C GLU A 11 -0.67 -1.13 27.89
N MET A 12 -0.38 0.09 27.43
CA MET A 12 0.95 0.70 27.47
C MET A 12 1.23 1.47 28.77
N ASN A 13 0.32 1.43 29.75
CA ASN A 13 0.33 2.26 30.96
C ASN A 13 0.35 3.78 30.69
N MET A 14 -0.32 4.22 29.61
CA MET A 14 -0.49 5.63 29.24
C MET A 14 -1.93 6.07 29.48
N ASN A 15 -2.11 7.31 29.94
CA ASN A 15 -3.41 7.88 30.30
C ASN A 15 -3.94 8.87 29.26
N SER A 16 -3.09 9.33 28.33
CA SER A 16 -3.47 10.33 27.35
C SER A 16 -2.72 10.20 26.01
N LEU A 17 -3.22 10.88 24.99
CA LEU A 17 -2.56 10.96 23.68
C LEU A 17 -1.28 11.78 23.77
N GLU A 18 -1.24 12.78 24.65
CA GLU A 18 -0.07 13.60 24.92
C GLU A 18 1.07 12.77 25.52
N GLU A 19 0.76 11.82 26.42
CA GLU A 19 1.74 10.87 26.95
C GLU A 19 2.28 9.94 25.85
N ALA A 20 1.40 9.39 25.01
CA ALA A 20 1.82 8.55 23.87
C ALA A 20 2.67 9.33 22.86
N PHE A 21 2.34 10.60 22.61
CA PHE A 21 3.12 11.47 21.74
C PHE A 21 4.49 11.80 22.35
N ALA A 22 4.54 12.16 23.63
CA ALA A 22 5.78 12.41 24.35
C ALA A 22 6.68 11.16 24.32
N TYR A 23 6.11 9.98 24.53
CA TYR A 23 6.82 8.71 24.42
C TYR A 23 7.41 8.51 23.02
N CYS A 24 6.65 8.73 21.95
CA CYS A 24 7.20 8.67 20.59
C CYS A 24 8.37 9.65 20.37
N LYS A 25 8.27 10.86 20.95
CA LYS A 25 9.33 11.88 20.87
C LYS A 25 10.60 11.52 21.62
N GLU A 26 10.51 10.78 22.73
CA GLU A 26 11.69 10.27 23.44
C GLU A 26 12.54 9.35 22.55
N PHE A 27 11.90 8.67 21.59
CA PHE A 27 12.56 7.85 20.56
C PHE A 27 12.88 8.62 19.28
N GLY A 28 12.71 9.96 19.27
CA GLY A 28 13.01 10.82 18.13
C GLY A 28 11.98 10.78 16.99
N ILE A 29 10.76 10.29 17.25
CA ILE A 29 9.70 10.19 16.24
C ILE A 29 8.63 11.24 16.51
N ASP A 30 8.55 12.27 15.66
CA ASP A 30 7.43 13.23 15.65
C ASP A 30 6.34 12.71 14.70
N THR A 31 5.38 11.96 15.25
CA THR A 31 4.29 11.35 14.48
C THR A 31 3.40 12.36 13.78
N ARG A 32 3.26 13.57 14.34
CA ARG A 32 2.47 14.65 13.76
C ARG A 32 3.16 15.22 12.52
N GLU A 33 4.45 15.51 12.64
CA GLU A 33 5.25 15.97 11.50
C GLU A 33 5.22 14.95 10.36
N GLN A 34 5.45 13.66 10.66
CA GLN A 34 5.45 12.59 9.65
C GLN A 34 4.10 12.45 8.91
N VAL A 35 2.97 12.51 9.64
CA VAL A 35 1.64 12.44 9.03
C VAL A 35 1.36 13.66 8.16
N MET A 36 1.69 14.86 8.64
CA MET A 36 1.43 16.11 7.93
C MET A 36 2.36 16.32 6.73
N GLU A 37 3.61 15.85 6.79
CA GLU A 37 4.52 15.83 5.64
C GLU A 37 3.98 14.90 4.53
N THR A 38 3.41 13.76 4.92
CA THR A 38 2.83 12.80 3.98
C THR A 38 1.52 13.30 3.38
N GLN A 39 0.64 13.86 4.20
CA GLN A 39 -0.67 14.35 3.79
C GLN A 39 -1.03 15.63 4.57
N PRO A 40 -0.75 16.83 4.03
CA PRO A 40 -0.95 18.10 4.73
C PRO A 40 -2.41 18.42 5.10
N ILE A 41 -3.37 17.79 4.40
CA ILE A 41 -4.80 17.93 4.68
C ILE A 41 -5.37 16.79 5.54
N ALA A 42 -4.49 16.01 6.18
CA ALA A 42 -4.92 14.96 7.11
C ALA A 42 -5.65 15.57 8.31
N PHE A 43 -6.70 14.89 8.76
CA PHE A 43 -7.39 15.25 10.00
C PHE A 43 -6.52 14.90 11.21
N GLU A 44 -6.72 15.62 12.31
CA GLU A 44 -6.02 15.34 13.57
C GLU A 44 -6.27 13.90 14.04
N SER A 45 -7.44 13.31 13.75
CA SER A 45 -7.72 11.90 14.06
C SER A 45 -6.75 10.92 13.40
N ALA A 46 -6.16 11.25 12.25
CA ALA A 46 -5.10 10.45 11.66
C ALA A 46 -3.80 10.56 12.46
N VAL A 47 -3.44 11.77 12.88
CA VAL A 47 -2.27 12.02 13.76
C VAL A 47 -2.40 11.24 15.06
N GLU A 48 -3.57 11.30 15.70
CA GLU A 48 -3.85 10.54 16.93
C GLU A 48 -3.68 9.03 16.72
N ALA A 49 -4.26 8.49 15.63
CA ALA A 49 -4.19 7.07 15.31
C ALA A 49 -2.76 6.57 15.07
N TYR A 50 -1.98 7.33 14.29
CA TYR A 50 -0.56 7.02 14.04
C TYR A 50 0.29 7.19 15.31
N THR A 51 -0.05 8.14 16.17
CA THR A 51 0.64 8.34 17.46
C THR A 51 0.47 7.13 18.36
N VAL A 52 -0.77 6.69 18.56
CA VAL A 52 -1.06 5.52 19.41
C VAL A 52 -0.45 4.25 18.81
N GLY A 53 -0.56 4.06 17.49
CA GLY A 53 0.04 2.92 16.81
C GLY A 53 1.57 2.88 16.90
N THR A 54 2.22 4.04 16.79
CA THR A 54 3.69 4.17 16.93
C THR A 54 4.12 3.92 18.37
N ALA A 55 3.42 4.50 19.34
CA ALA A 55 3.66 4.25 20.75
C ALA A 55 3.53 2.75 21.07
N TYR A 56 2.53 2.08 20.49
CA TYR A 56 2.34 0.64 20.66
C TYR A 56 3.47 -0.18 20.05
N ALA A 57 3.95 0.20 18.86
CA ALA A 57 5.10 -0.47 18.23
C ALA A 57 6.37 -0.34 19.08
N LEU A 58 6.61 0.84 19.67
CA LEU A 58 7.73 1.11 20.56
C LEU A 58 7.59 0.36 21.90
N PHE A 59 6.40 0.37 22.49
CA PHE A 59 6.11 -0.31 23.77
C PHE A 59 6.27 -1.83 23.65
N THR A 60 5.84 -2.41 22.53
CA THR A 60 6.01 -3.83 22.22
C THR A 60 7.40 -4.19 21.73
N ASP A 61 8.31 -3.21 21.66
CA ASP A 61 9.71 -3.38 21.26
C ASP A 61 9.86 -4.03 19.88
N SER A 62 9.05 -3.59 18.92
CA SER A 62 9.04 -4.08 17.53
C SER A 62 10.44 -4.02 16.92
N LYS A 63 10.97 -5.17 16.49
CA LYS A 63 12.35 -5.33 16.00
C LYS A 63 12.48 -5.22 14.49
N SER A 64 11.36 -5.23 13.77
CA SER A 64 11.33 -5.15 12.32
C SER A 64 10.30 -4.14 11.82
N SER A 65 10.48 -3.69 10.57
CA SER A 65 9.51 -2.83 9.88
C SER A 65 8.16 -3.51 9.70
N ILE A 66 8.15 -4.85 9.58
CA ILE A 66 6.95 -5.69 9.49
C ILE A 66 6.15 -5.61 10.80
N GLU A 67 6.80 -5.90 11.94
CA GLU A 67 6.17 -5.85 13.26
C GLU A 67 5.66 -4.43 13.57
N ALA A 68 6.46 -3.41 13.26
CA ALA A 68 6.06 -2.02 13.43
C ALA A 68 4.83 -1.66 12.59
N ALA A 69 4.74 -2.13 11.35
CA ALA A 69 3.58 -1.89 10.48
C ALA A 69 2.30 -2.54 11.01
N GLU A 70 2.40 -3.77 11.53
CA GLU A 70 1.27 -4.47 12.15
C GLU A 70 0.81 -3.78 13.45
N ALA A 71 1.76 -3.34 14.29
CA ALA A 71 1.50 -2.57 15.50
C ALA A 71 0.81 -1.23 15.20
N ILE A 72 1.29 -0.49 14.20
CA ILE A 72 0.63 0.75 13.72
C ILE A 72 -0.79 0.44 13.24
N GLY A 73 -1.00 -0.68 12.54
CA GLY A 73 -2.32 -1.15 12.14
C GLY A 73 -3.30 -1.31 13.30
N ARG A 74 -2.83 -1.74 14.48
CA ARG A 74 -3.66 -1.79 15.70
C ARG A 74 -4.06 -0.41 16.19
N GLY A 75 -3.16 0.58 16.14
CA GLY A 75 -3.48 1.98 16.44
C GLY A 75 -4.54 2.55 15.49
N LEU A 76 -4.39 2.29 14.18
CA LEU A 76 -5.38 2.68 13.16
C LEU A 76 -6.73 2.01 13.42
N GLN A 77 -6.74 0.75 13.82
CA GLN A 77 -7.97 0.03 14.15
C GLN A 77 -8.63 0.61 15.39
N ALA A 78 -7.84 0.89 16.43
CA ALA A 78 -8.31 1.49 17.65
C ALA A 78 -8.97 2.85 17.41
N ALA A 79 -8.53 3.62 16.41
CA ALA A 79 -9.15 4.89 16.02
C ALA A 79 -10.45 4.75 15.20
N CYS A 80 -10.79 3.55 14.72
CA CYS A 80 -12.02 3.34 13.95
C CYS A 80 -13.26 3.58 14.83
N LYS A 81 -14.27 4.28 14.30
CA LYS A 81 -15.50 4.56 15.04
C LYS A 81 -16.28 3.24 15.24
N PRO A 82 -16.66 2.87 16.48
CA PRO A 82 -17.42 1.66 16.74
C PRO A 82 -18.70 1.58 15.89
N GLY A 83 -18.93 0.42 15.26
CA GLY A 83 -20.07 0.17 14.39
C GLY A 83 -19.98 0.79 12.98
N SER A 84 -18.89 1.49 12.66
CA SER A 84 -18.63 1.93 11.28
C SER A 84 -18.21 0.76 10.39
N VAL A 85 -18.27 0.95 9.07
CA VAL A 85 -17.76 -0.05 8.11
C VAL A 85 -16.28 -0.33 8.33
N ALA A 86 -15.49 0.69 8.70
CA ALA A 86 -14.06 0.55 8.96
C ALA A 86 -13.79 -0.35 10.19
N ASP A 87 -14.60 -0.20 11.23
CA ASP A 87 -14.57 -1.04 12.41
C ASP A 87 -14.99 -2.48 12.09
N GLN A 88 -16.14 -2.67 11.46
CA GLN A 88 -16.65 -4.00 11.10
C GLN A 88 -15.70 -4.79 10.18
N ARG A 89 -15.05 -4.12 9.23
CA ARG A 89 -14.11 -4.74 8.28
C ARG A 89 -12.67 -4.79 8.78
N GLN A 90 -12.41 -4.33 10.00
CA GLN A 90 -11.07 -4.29 10.58
C GLN A 90 -10.04 -3.59 9.67
N VAL A 91 -10.43 -2.45 9.11
CA VAL A 91 -9.64 -1.74 8.08
C VAL A 91 -8.27 -1.31 8.58
N GLY A 92 -8.14 -0.91 9.85
CA GLY A 92 -6.86 -0.53 10.43
C GLY A 92 -5.87 -1.70 10.48
N ILE A 93 -6.33 -2.86 10.96
CA ILE A 93 -5.55 -4.10 10.95
C ILE A 93 -5.20 -4.47 9.50
N GLY A 94 -6.17 -4.36 8.59
CA GLY A 94 -5.96 -4.64 7.18
C GLY A 94 -4.90 -3.75 6.52
N HIS A 95 -4.85 -2.47 6.86
CA HIS A 95 -3.82 -1.56 6.38
C HIS A 95 -2.44 -1.90 6.96
N GLY A 96 -2.35 -2.23 8.26
CA GLY A 96 -1.11 -2.69 8.87
C GLY A 96 -0.57 -3.95 8.20
N ALA A 97 -1.42 -4.96 7.99
CA ALA A 97 -1.06 -6.20 7.30
C ALA A 97 -0.64 -5.98 5.84
N LEU A 98 -1.28 -5.04 5.12
CA LEU A 98 -0.88 -4.68 3.77
C LEU A 98 0.51 -4.03 3.75
N ALA A 99 0.77 -3.07 4.65
CA ALA A 99 2.07 -2.44 4.78
C ALA A 99 3.16 -3.45 5.15
N ALA A 100 2.88 -4.35 6.09
CA ALA A 100 3.75 -5.46 6.46
C ALA A 100 4.11 -6.36 5.27
N ARG A 101 3.11 -6.76 4.46
CA ARG A 101 3.36 -7.54 3.23
C ARG A 101 4.24 -6.80 2.23
N LEU A 102 4.06 -5.49 2.07
CA LEU A 102 4.90 -4.69 1.17
C LEU A 102 6.34 -4.58 1.70
N LEU A 103 6.54 -4.57 3.02
CA LEU A 103 7.86 -4.51 3.66
C LEU A 103 8.56 -5.86 3.72
N ASP A 104 7.83 -6.98 3.66
CA ASP A 104 8.39 -8.33 3.66
C ASP A 104 9.18 -8.62 2.37
N GLU A 105 10.44 -9.02 2.52
CA GLU A 105 11.34 -9.39 1.42
C GLU A 105 10.80 -10.52 0.54
N LYS A 106 9.88 -11.35 1.06
CA LYS A 106 9.17 -12.37 0.28
C LYS A 106 8.28 -11.79 -0.82
N SER A 107 7.75 -10.59 -0.62
CA SER A 107 7.01 -9.88 -1.65
C SER A 107 7.99 -9.26 -2.63
N THR A 108 7.95 -9.71 -3.87
CA THR A 108 8.87 -9.30 -4.94
C THR A 108 8.21 -8.39 -5.96
N CYS A 109 6.88 -8.52 -6.13
CA CYS A 109 6.14 -7.78 -7.15
C CYS A 109 4.81 -7.24 -6.60
N PHE A 110 4.61 -5.94 -6.82
CA PHE A 110 3.41 -5.20 -6.44
C PHE A 110 2.68 -4.69 -7.68
N ALA A 111 1.38 -4.98 -7.77
CA ALA A 111 0.53 -4.50 -8.84
C ALA A 111 -0.43 -3.41 -8.38
N PHE A 112 -0.43 -2.30 -9.10
CA PHE A 112 -1.48 -1.32 -9.02
C PHE A 112 -2.51 -1.56 -10.13
N LEU A 113 -3.72 -1.94 -9.73
CA LEU A 113 -4.87 -2.12 -10.61
C LEU A 113 -5.56 -0.76 -10.79
N ALA A 114 -5.22 -0.09 -11.89
CA ALA A 114 -5.78 1.18 -12.27
C ALA A 114 -7.08 0.96 -13.05
N GLY A 115 -8.15 1.63 -12.65
CA GLY A 115 -9.39 1.75 -13.41
C GLY A 115 -9.40 3.01 -14.29
N HIS A 116 -10.54 3.26 -14.95
CA HIS A 116 -10.75 4.36 -15.90
C HIS A 116 -10.53 5.78 -15.32
N GLU A 117 -10.44 5.91 -13.99
CA GLU A 117 -10.33 7.19 -13.27
C GLU A 117 -8.96 7.36 -12.57
N SER A 118 -8.02 6.41 -12.74
CA SER A 118 -6.97 6.13 -11.75
C SER A 118 -5.60 6.77 -11.98
N PHE A 119 -5.47 7.82 -12.81
CA PHE A 119 -4.17 8.48 -13.02
C PHE A 119 -3.56 9.00 -11.70
N ALA A 120 -4.35 9.69 -10.88
CA ALA A 120 -3.90 10.20 -9.58
C ALA A 120 -3.62 9.08 -8.57
N ALA A 121 -4.41 8.01 -8.61
CA ALA A 121 -4.26 6.87 -7.71
C ALA A 121 -2.98 6.06 -8.01
N ALA A 122 -2.57 5.99 -9.28
CA ALA A 122 -1.33 5.36 -9.69
C ALA A 122 -0.09 6.08 -9.14
N GLU A 123 -0.02 7.41 -9.20
CA GLU A 123 1.07 8.19 -8.62
C GLU A 123 1.17 8.00 -7.09
N GLY A 124 0.04 7.93 -6.39
CA GLY A 124 0.01 7.63 -4.94
C GLY A 124 0.58 6.25 -4.62
N ALA A 125 0.16 5.21 -5.34
CA ALA A 125 0.65 3.85 -5.12
C ALA A 125 2.13 3.67 -5.48
N ILE A 126 2.62 4.39 -6.49
CA ILE A 126 4.03 4.42 -6.85
C ILE A 126 4.86 5.02 -5.71
N LYS A 127 4.42 6.13 -5.12
CA LYS A 127 5.09 6.73 -3.97
C LYS A 127 5.16 5.76 -2.79
N ILE A 128 4.11 4.97 -2.55
CA ILE A 128 4.12 3.91 -1.53
C ILE A 128 5.24 2.92 -1.84
N ALA A 129 5.28 2.34 -3.03
CA ALA A 129 6.31 1.35 -3.37
C ALA A 129 7.73 1.92 -3.31
N LEU A 130 7.95 3.16 -3.76
CA LEU A 130 9.24 3.84 -3.66
C LEU A 130 9.67 4.11 -2.22
N ASN A 131 8.73 4.46 -1.33
CA ASN A 131 9.02 4.64 0.08
C ASN A 131 9.31 3.31 0.78
N VAL A 132 8.55 2.26 0.48
CA VAL A 132 8.79 0.90 0.98
C VAL A 132 10.20 0.44 0.59
N ASN A 133 10.65 0.75 -0.64
CA ASN A 133 12.00 0.41 -1.11
C ASN A 133 13.14 1.07 -0.32
N LYS A 134 12.87 2.13 0.47
CA LYS A 134 13.89 2.71 1.37
C LYS A 134 14.21 1.79 2.56
N ALA A 135 13.27 0.93 2.94
CA ALA A 135 13.38 0.02 4.07
C ALA A 135 13.70 -1.43 3.64
N ARG A 136 13.85 -1.68 2.34
CA ARG A 136 14.10 -3.00 1.77
C ARG A 136 15.51 -3.11 1.21
N THR A 137 16.03 -4.33 1.22
CA THR A 137 17.29 -4.70 0.57
C THR A 137 17.07 -4.91 -0.92
N THR A 138 15.99 -5.61 -1.28
CA THR A 138 15.61 -5.83 -2.69
C THR A 138 14.44 -4.90 -3.04
N PRO A 139 14.60 -3.99 -4.02
CA PRO A 139 13.51 -3.14 -4.46
C PRO A 139 12.32 -3.95 -4.96
N LEU A 140 11.14 -3.61 -4.47
CA LEU A 140 9.88 -4.16 -4.91
C LEU A 140 9.63 -3.76 -6.37
N LYS A 141 9.39 -4.75 -7.23
CA LYS A 141 9.00 -4.51 -8.62
C LYS A 141 7.59 -3.97 -8.64
N VAL A 142 7.37 -2.87 -9.38
CA VAL A 142 6.05 -2.24 -9.48
C VAL A 142 5.51 -2.41 -10.88
N ILE A 143 4.28 -2.93 -10.97
CA ILE A 143 3.55 -3.00 -12.22
C ILE A 143 2.23 -2.23 -12.14
N LEU A 144 1.81 -1.65 -13.26
CA LEU A 144 0.47 -1.12 -13.45
C LEU A 144 -0.29 -2.04 -14.41
N ASN A 145 -1.54 -2.31 -14.10
CA ASN A 145 -2.43 -3.16 -14.89
C ASN A 145 -3.89 -2.68 -14.73
N GLY A 146 -4.83 -3.20 -15.52
CA GLY A 146 -6.25 -2.84 -15.49
C GLY A 146 -6.65 -1.70 -16.45
N LEU A 147 -5.69 -1.18 -17.22
CA LEU A 147 -5.91 -0.16 -18.24
C LEU A 147 -6.02 -0.80 -19.63
N GLY A 148 -6.84 -0.22 -20.51
CA GLY A 148 -6.80 -0.55 -21.93
C GLY A 148 -5.44 -0.24 -22.56
N LYS A 149 -5.08 -0.94 -23.64
CA LYS A 149 -3.74 -0.85 -24.27
C LYS A 149 -3.33 0.57 -24.68
N ASP A 150 -4.26 1.34 -25.23
CA ASP A 150 -4.00 2.74 -25.60
C ASP A 150 -3.79 3.65 -24.38
N ALA A 151 -4.60 3.46 -23.34
CA ALA A 151 -4.47 4.22 -22.10
C ALA A 151 -3.15 3.89 -21.38
N ALA A 152 -2.78 2.62 -21.31
CA ALA A 152 -1.51 2.16 -20.75
C ALA A 152 -0.31 2.76 -21.50
N TYR A 153 -0.35 2.80 -22.84
CA TYR A 153 0.71 3.42 -23.65
C TYR A 153 0.84 4.92 -23.35
N LEU A 154 -0.28 5.66 -23.33
CA LEU A 154 -0.27 7.10 -23.05
C LEU A 154 0.23 7.41 -21.64
N ILE A 155 -0.26 6.69 -20.63
CA ILE A 155 0.15 6.85 -19.23
C ILE A 155 1.65 6.54 -19.07
N SER A 156 2.11 5.48 -19.72
CA SER A 156 3.53 5.12 -19.71
C SER A 156 4.40 6.22 -20.31
N ARG A 157 3.98 6.78 -21.45
CA ARG A 157 4.70 7.86 -22.12
C ARG A 157 4.74 9.14 -21.28
N ILE A 158 3.61 9.55 -20.71
CA ILE A 158 3.50 10.79 -19.92
C ILE A 158 4.36 10.69 -18.66
N ASN A 159 4.32 9.56 -17.97
CA ASN A 159 5.03 9.40 -16.70
C ASN A 159 6.46 8.88 -16.86
N GLY A 160 6.85 8.38 -18.03
CA GLY A 160 8.17 7.82 -18.28
C GLY A 160 8.32 6.36 -17.83
N PHE A 161 7.24 5.59 -17.75
CA PHE A 161 7.28 4.17 -17.39
C PHE A 161 7.78 3.30 -18.55
N THR A 162 7.98 2.01 -18.30
CA THR A 162 8.12 1.01 -19.36
C THR A 162 6.75 0.48 -19.74
N TYR A 163 6.32 0.73 -20.97
CA TYR A 163 5.12 0.14 -21.54
C TYR A 163 5.39 -1.28 -22.01
N VAL A 164 4.49 -2.21 -21.69
CA VAL A 164 4.49 -3.57 -22.23
C VAL A 164 3.13 -3.87 -22.82
N ARG A 165 3.12 -4.20 -24.11
CA ARG A 165 1.92 -4.69 -24.81
C ARG A 165 1.95 -6.21 -24.82
N THR A 166 0.83 -6.80 -24.44
CA THR A 166 0.64 -8.25 -24.50
C THR A 166 -0.42 -8.63 -25.53
N GLN A 167 -0.38 -9.90 -25.92
CA GLN A 167 -1.42 -10.58 -26.66
C GLN A 167 -1.77 -11.84 -25.89
N PHE A 168 -3.04 -11.96 -25.51
CA PHE A 168 -3.58 -13.11 -24.80
C PHE A 168 -4.28 -14.04 -25.78
N ASP A 169 -3.90 -15.31 -25.76
CA ASP A 169 -4.59 -16.37 -26.48
C ASP A 169 -5.74 -16.91 -25.62
N TYR A 170 -6.96 -16.72 -26.11
CA TYR A 170 -8.17 -17.09 -25.38
C TYR A 170 -8.47 -18.61 -25.41
N GLU A 171 -7.87 -19.34 -26.34
CA GLU A 171 -8.05 -20.80 -26.44
C GLU A 171 -7.07 -21.53 -25.51
N THR A 172 -5.81 -21.09 -25.50
CA THR A 172 -4.74 -21.75 -24.71
C THR A 172 -4.54 -21.12 -23.33
N GLY A 173 -4.94 -19.87 -23.14
CA GLY A 173 -4.68 -19.10 -21.92
C GLY A 173 -3.24 -18.57 -21.83
N GLU A 174 -2.47 -18.65 -22.92
CA GLU A 174 -1.10 -18.16 -22.96
C GLU A 174 -1.03 -16.64 -23.17
N LEU A 175 -0.12 -15.99 -22.44
CA LEU A 175 0.16 -14.56 -22.56
C LEU A 175 1.51 -14.35 -23.23
N LYS A 176 1.52 -13.60 -24.34
CA LYS A 176 2.75 -13.26 -25.06
C LYS A 176 3.02 -11.76 -25.00
N GLU A 177 4.25 -11.38 -24.69
CA GLU A 177 4.72 -10.00 -24.87
C GLU A 177 4.96 -9.73 -26.36
N VAL A 178 4.31 -8.70 -26.91
CA VAL A 178 4.44 -8.30 -28.32
C VAL A 178 5.26 -7.03 -28.49
N GLU A 179 5.34 -6.18 -27.46
CA GLU A 179 6.12 -4.95 -27.50
C GLU A 179 6.54 -4.53 -26.09
N ARG A 180 7.77 -4.02 -25.98
CA ARG A 180 8.28 -3.36 -24.78
C ARG A 180 8.97 -2.06 -25.14
N ARG A 181 8.55 -0.98 -24.49
CA ARG A 181 9.09 0.35 -24.72
C ARG A 181 9.34 1.09 -23.42
N ARG A 182 10.61 1.32 -23.11
CA ARG A 182 11.04 2.13 -21.96
C ARG A 182 11.05 3.62 -22.33
N PHE A 183 10.29 4.45 -21.60
CA PHE A 183 10.21 5.89 -21.88
C PHE A 183 11.16 6.75 -21.03
N SER A 184 11.69 6.24 -19.91
CA SER A 184 12.68 6.94 -19.07
C SER A 184 13.86 6.04 -18.71
N GLN A 185 15.05 6.60 -18.63
CA GLN A 185 16.24 5.90 -18.12
C GLN A 185 16.35 5.95 -16.60
N GLY A 186 15.55 6.79 -15.92
CA GLY A 186 15.55 6.90 -14.46
C GLY A 186 14.69 5.84 -13.76
N PRO A 187 14.48 5.97 -12.43
CA PRO A 187 13.71 5.03 -11.61
C PRO A 187 12.27 4.81 -12.11
N ARG A 188 11.67 5.84 -12.73
CA ARG A 188 10.34 5.72 -13.34
C ARG A 188 10.31 4.67 -14.46
N GLY A 189 11.40 4.49 -15.20
CA GLY A 189 11.51 3.48 -16.25
C GLY A 189 11.50 2.04 -15.73
N GLU A 190 11.78 1.81 -14.44
CA GLU A 190 11.71 0.47 -13.82
C GLU A 190 10.26 0.02 -13.57
N ILE A 191 9.32 0.97 -13.56
CA ILE A 191 7.90 0.68 -13.41
C ILE A 191 7.36 0.15 -14.73
N THR A 192 6.71 -1.01 -14.70
CA THR A 192 6.16 -1.63 -15.91
C THR A 192 4.65 -1.45 -15.98
N CYS A 193 4.15 -0.77 -17.00
CA CYS A 193 2.71 -0.59 -17.22
C CYS A 193 2.24 -1.48 -18.37
N TYR A 194 1.34 -2.40 -18.04
CA TYR A 194 0.68 -3.29 -18.98
C TYR A 194 -0.68 -2.75 -19.36
N GLY A 195 -1.05 -2.96 -20.62
CA GLY A 195 -2.41 -2.79 -21.09
C GLY A 195 -3.08 -4.14 -21.31
N ALA A 196 -4.33 -4.27 -20.86
CA ALA A 196 -5.14 -5.46 -21.02
C ALA A 196 -6.46 -5.12 -21.75
N ASP A 197 -6.88 -5.99 -22.67
CA ASP A 197 -8.15 -5.84 -23.38
C ASP A 197 -9.34 -6.28 -22.52
N ASP A 198 -9.13 -7.25 -21.63
CA ASP A 198 -10.13 -7.72 -20.69
C ASP A 198 -9.53 -8.17 -19.34
N VAL A 199 -10.42 -8.56 -18.41
CA VAL A 199 -10.03 -9.01 -17.07
C VAL A 199 -9.18 -10.30 -17.11
N ARG A 200 -9.39 -11.19 -18.10
CA ARG A 200 -8.66 -12.46 -18.20
C ARG A 200 -7.20 -12.20 -18.60
N GLU A 201 -6.97 -11.34 -19.60
CA GLU A 201 -5.63 -10.88 -19.94
C GLU A 201 -4.98 -10.17 -18.75
N GLY A 202 -5.73 -9.30 -18.04
CA GLY A 202 -5.26 -8.64 -16.83
C GLY A 202 -4.79 -9.62 -15.74
N VAL A 203 -5.56 -10.67 -15.45
CA VAL A 203 -5.16 -11.72 -14.49
C VAL A 203 -3.95 -12.51 -14.98
N ALA A 204 -3.89 -12.84 -16.27
CA ALA A 204 -2.74 -13.53 -16.86
C ALA A 204 -1.45 -12.69 -16.75
N ILE A 205 -1.53 -11.38 -16.95
CA ILE A 205 -0.43 -10.43 -16.75
C ILE A 205 0.07 -10.49 -15.31
N MET A 206 -0.82 -10.42 -14.32
CA MET A 206 -0.42 -10.47 -12.91
C MET A 206 0.28 -11.78 -12.55
N ARG A 207 -0.23 -12.91 -13.05
CA ARG A 207 0.40 -14.22 -12.87
C ARG A 207 1.78 -14.28 -13.53
N SER A 208 1.88 -13.85 -14.79
CA SER A 208 3.14 -13.82 -15.53
C SER A 208 4.18 -12.89 -14.91
N ALA A 209 3.74 -11.79 -14.30
CA ALA A 209 4.61 -10.83 -13.64
C ALA A 209 5.00 -11.24 -12.21
N GLY A 210 4.45 -12.34 -11.68
CA GLY A 210 4.71 -12.85 -10.34
C GLY A 210 4.17 -11.95 -9.24
N VAL A 211 3.01 -11.32 -9.44
CA VAL A 211 2.44 -10.37 -8.47
C VAL A 211 2.09 -11.06 -7.15
N ASP A 212 2.68 -10.58 -6.06
CA ASP A 212 2.43 -11.05 -4.71
C ASP A 212 1.33 -10.24 -4.01
N VAL A 213 1.30 -8.93 -4.29
CA VAL A 213 0.37 -7.98 -3.67
C VAL A 213 -0.23 -7.09 -4.74
N SER A 214 -1.56 -6.95 -4.75
CA SER A 214 -2.24 -6.01 -5.62
C SER A 214 -3.20 -5.11 -4.85
N ILE A 215 -3.30 -3.84 -5.26
CA ILE A 215 -4.36 -2.94 -4.79
C ILE A 215 -5.12 -2.34 -5.97
N THR A 216 -6.41 -2.13 -5.78
CA THR A 216 -7.27 -1.43 -6.75
C THR A 216 -7.37 0.05 -6.40
N GLY A 217 -7.25 0.91 -7.41
CA GLY A 217 -7.40 2.36 -7.25
C GLY A 217 -8.80 2.82 -6.80
N ASN A 218 -9.79 1.92 -6.87
CA ASN A 218 -11.14 2.13 -6.37
C ASN A 218 -11.34 1.22 -5.14
N SER A 219 -11.25 1.81 -3.95
CA SER A 219 -11.38 1.15 -2.64
C SER A 219 -10.25 0.18 -2.25
N THR A 220 -9.71 0.36 -1.06
CA THR A 220 -8.99 -0.66 -0.31
C THR A 220 -9.96 -1.78 0.08
N ASN A 221 -10.34 -2.63 -0.89
CA ASN A 221 -10.91 -3.93 -0.59
C ASN A 221 -9.79 -4.96 -0.69
N GLN A 222 -9.38 -5.48 0.46
CA GLN A 222 -8.65 -6.74 0.48
C GLN A 222 -9.54 -7.81 -0.17
N LEU A 223 -9.10 -8.37 -1.29
CA LEU A 223 -9.56 -9.70 -1.67
C LEU A 223 -8.88 -10.66 -0.70
N ALA A 224 -9.54 -10.95 0.42
CA ALA A 224 -9.22 -12.12 1.22
C ALA A 224 -9.50 -13.34 0.34
N SER A 225 -8.45 -13.94 -0.22
CA SER A 225 -8.50 -15.30 -0.76
C SER A 225 -8.65 -16.28 0.40
N ASN A 226 -9.83 -16.30 1.01
CA ASN A 226 -10.30 -17.47 1.74
C ASN A 226 -11.09 -18.30 0.74
N THR A 227 -10.40 -19.20 0.08
CA THR A 227 -11.05 -20.33 -0.57
C THR A 227 -10.53 -21.58 0.12
N GLN A 228 -11.48 -22.26 0.76
CA GLN A 228 -11.40 -23.61 1.31
C GLN A 228 -10.95 -24.61 0.24
#